data_AF-A0A9X6AGN8-F1
#
_entry.id   AF-A0A9X6AGN8-F1
#
_cell.length_a   1.000
_cell.length_b   1.000
_cell.length_c   1.000
_cell.angle_alpha   90.00
_cell.angle_beta   90.00
_cell.angle_gamma   90.00
#
_symmetry.space_group_name_H-M   'P 1'
#
loop_
_entity.id
_entity.type
_entity.pdbx_description
1 polymer ?
#
loop_
_entity_poly.entity_id
_entity_poly.type
_entity_poly.pdbx_seq_one_letter_code
_entity_poly.pdbx_strand_id
1 'polypeptide(L)' 'VVARDVVDSGNTSAASIPLAFSKLVERGEISTGDPVLLFGFGGNLSYAGQVVRCP' A
#
# COMPACT_ATOMS: atom_id res chain seq x y z
N VAL A 1 8.30 -5.52 5.38
CA VAL A 1 8.20 -4.13 5.91
C VAL A 1 6.74 -3.71 6.03
N VAL A 2 6.44 -2.60 6.72
CA VAL A 2 5.09 -1.99 6.75
C VAL A 2 5.20 -0.57 6.21
N ALA A 3 4.39 -0.22 5.22
CA ALA A 3 4.40 1.11 4.63
C ALA A 3 3.91 2.16 5.66
N ARG A 4 4.61 3.29 5.75
CA ARG A 4 4.29 4.39 6.69
C ARG A 4 4.04 5.72 5.99
N ASP A 5 3.63 5.68 4.73
CA ASP A 5 3.48 6.88 3.88
C ASP A 5 2.46 7.90 4.41
N VAL A 6 1.54 7.46 5.28
CA VAL A 6 0.60 8.35 5.96
C VAL A 6 1.29 9.50 6.71
N VAL A 7 2.54 9.30 7.17
CA VAL A 7 3.33 10.34 7.85
C VAL A 7 3.67 11.50 6.91
N ASP A 8 3.92 11.21 5.64
CA ASP A 8 4.35 12.21 4.64
C ASP A 8 3.16 12.72 3.80
N SER A 9 2.23 11.83 3.44
CA SER A 9 1.15 12.11 2.46
C SER A 9 -0.25 12.19 3.05
N GLY A 10 -0.42 11.83 4.33
CA GLY A 10 -1.73 11.77 4.99
C GLY A 10 -2.66 10.69 4.40
N ASN A 11 -3.95 10.80 4.72
CA ASN A 11 -4.99 9.93 4.19
C ASN A 11 -5.49 10.47 2.83
N THR A 12 -5.07 9.81 1.75
CA THR A 12 -5.46 10.16 0.37
C THR A 12 -6.58 9.25 -0.15
N SER A 13 -7.38 8.68 0.76
CA SER A 13 -8.48 7.75 0.46
C SER A 13 -7.97 6.57 -0.38
N ALA A 14 -8.60 6.29 -1.52
CA ALA A 14 -8.25 5.21 -2.44
C ALA A 14 -6.78 5.25 -2.92
N ALA A 15 -6.14 6.43 -2.94
CA ALA A 15 -4.75 6.56 -3.38
C ALA A 15 -3.72 6.15 -2.30
N SER A 16 -4.13 5.97 -1.04
CA SER A 16 -3.19 5.74 0.09
C SER A 16 -2.34 4.48 -0.10
N ILE A 17 -2.95 3.40 -0.58
CA ILE A 17 -2.27 2.11 -0.76
C ILE A 17 -1.31 2.14 -1.96
N PRO A 18 -1.73 2.52 -3.18
CA PRO A 18 -0.80 2.54 -4.32
C PRO A 18 0.34 3.55 -4.15
N LEU A 19 0.11 4.72 -3.52
CA LEU A 19 1.18 5.68 -3.23
C LEU A 19 2.23 5.11 -2.26
N ALA A 20 1.77 4.51 -1.16
CA ALA A 20 2.66 3.90 -0.18
C ALA A 20 3.44 2.72 -0.79
N PHE A 21 2.79 1.92 -1.64
CA PHE A 21 3.41 0.81 -2.34
C PHE A 21 4.48 1.29 -3.34
N SER A 22 4.18 2.29 -4.18
CA SER A 22 5.14 2.88 -5.13
C SER A 22 6.40 3.35 -4.42
N LYS A 23 6.25 4.06 -3.29
CA LYS A 23 7.40 4.58 -2.53
C LYS A 23 8.25 3.48 -1.92
N LEU A 24 7.65 2.39 -1.44
CA LEU A 24 8.43 1.24 -0.94
C LEU A 24 9.25 0.59 -2.06
N VAL A 25 8.67 0.47 -3.26
CA VAL A 25 9.39 -0.04 -4.45
C VAL A 25 10.52 0.91 -4.84
N GLU A 26 10.25 2.21 -4.96
CA GLU A 26 11.24 3.23 -5.33
C GLU A 26 12.40 3.32 -4.33
N ARG A 27 12.13 3.08 -3.04
CA ARG A 27 13.15 3.04 -1.98
C ARG A 27 13.91 1.71 -1.89
N GLY A 28 13.48 0.69 -2.65
CA GLY A 28 14.08 -0.65 -2.60
C GLY A 28 13.82 -1.39 -1.27
N GLU A 29 12.77 -1.02 -0.53
CA GLU A 29 12.43 -1.66 0.75
C GLU A 29 11.71 -3.01 0.57
N ILE A 30 11.25 -3.28 -0.64
CA ILE A 30 10.67 -4.55 -1.10
C ILE A 30 11.22 -4.87 -2.48
N SER A 31 11.30 -6.15 -2.82
CA SER A 31 11.85 -6.66 -4.08
C SER A 31 10.74 -7.19 -5.00
N THR A 32 10.98 -7.13 -6.31
CA THR A 32 10.11 -7.77 -7.31
C THR A 32 9.85 -9.23 -6.96
N GLY A 33 8.58 -9.65 -7.03
CA GLY A 33 8.12 -10.99 -6.68
C GLY A 33 7.81 -11.21 -5.20
N ASP A 34 8.17 -10.28 -4.31
CA ASP A 34 7.79 -10.36 -2.89
C ASP A 34 6.26 -10.42 -2.76
N PRO A 35 5.70 -11.28 -1.87
CA PRO A 35 4.28 -11.25 -1.57
C PRO A 35 3.94 -9.99 -0.75
N VAL A 36 2.98 -9.21 -1.24
CA VAL A 36 2.54 -7.95 -0.61
C VAL A 36 1.06 -8.04 -0.28
N LEU A 37 0.71 -7.81 0.98
CA LEU A 37 -0.68 -7.65 1.40
C LEU A 37 -1.13 -6.19 1.16
N LEU A 38 -2.13 -6.01 0.31
CA LEU A 38 -2.84 -4.75 0.13
C LEU A 38 -4.19 -4.85 0.85
N PHE A 39 -4.48 -3.93 1.77
CA PHE A 39 -5.73 -3.93 2.50
C PHE A 39 -6.25 -2.52 2.68
N GLY A 40 -7.48 -2.28 2.23
CA GLY A 40 -8.13 -0.97 2.29
C GLY A 40 -9.50 -1.05 2.94
N PHE A 41 -9.92 0.08 3.50
CA PHE A 41 -11.24 0.29 4.07
C PHE A 41 -11.68 1.74 3.80
N GLY A 42 -12.99 2.00 3.81
CA GLY A 42 -13.48 3.33 3.49
C GLY A 42 -14.97 3.53 3.70
N GLY A 43 -15.54 4.46 2.93
CA GLY A 43 -16.95 4.84 3.00
C GLY A 43 -17.89 3.63 2.96
N ASN A 44 -19.07 3.79 3.55
CA ASN A 44 -20.04 2.70 3.71
C ASN A 44 -19.50 1.49 4.49
N LEU A 45 -18.53 1.69 5.39
CA LEU A 45 -17.87 0.64 6.19
C LEU A 45 -17.35 -0.53 5.34
N SER A 46 -17.00 -0.25 4.09
CA SER A 46 -16.58 -1.26 3.12
C SER A 46 -15.08 -1.49 3.19
N TYR A 47 -14.65 -2.73 2.94
CA TYR A 47 -13.25 -3.15 2.99
C TYR A 47 -12.95 -4.18 1.91
N ALA A 48 -11.68 -4.25 1.51
CA ALA A 48 -11.17 -5.25 0.58
C ALA A 48 -9.67 -5.50 0.84
N GLY A 49 -9.23 -6.73 0.62
CA GLY A 49 -7.83 -7.10 0.75
C GLY A 49 -7.41 -8.19 -0.23
N GLN A 50 -6.16 -8.14 -0.66
CA GLN A 50 -5.56 -9.14 -1.56
C GLN A 50 -4.06 -9.24 -1.31
N VAL A 51 -3.51 -10.44 -1.53
CA VAL A 51 -2.07 -10.64 -1.62
C VAL A 51 -1.68 -10.63 -3.10
N VAL A 52 -0.78 -9.73 -3.46
CA VAL A 52 -0.22 -9.61 -4.82
C VAL A 52 1.27 -9.91 -4.80
N ARG A 53 1.85 -10.08 -5.97
CA ARG A 53 3.31 -10.09 -6.14
C ARG A 53 3.77 -8.66 -6.43
N CYS A 54 4.85 -8.23 -5.78
CA CYS A 54 5.51 -6.98 -6.10
C CYS A 54 5.91 -6.99 -7.58
N PRO A 55 5.61 -5.93 -8.35
CA PRO A 55 6.00 -5.84 -9.75
C PRO A 55 7.52 -5.80 -9.92
#